data_AF-A0A352S036-F1
#
_entry.id   AF-A0A352S036-F1
#
_cell.length_a   1.000
_cell.length_b   1.000
_cell.length_c   1.000
_cell.angle_alpha   90.00
_cell.angle_beta   90.00
_cell.angle_gamma   90.00
#
_symmetry.space_group_name_H-M   'P 1'
#
loop_
_entity.id
_entity.type
_entity.pdbx_description
1 polymer ?
#
loop_
_entity_poly.entity_id
_entity_poly.type
_entity_poly.pdbx_seq_one_letter_code
_entity_poly.pdbx_strand_id
1 'polypeptide(L)' 'GLKVLGRSDIRPRHPKAADADDPLFAARKAEITSLWRLAAK' A
#
# COMPACT_ATOMS: atom_id res chain seq x y z
N GLY A 1 -10.49 22.70 -3.55
CA GLY A 1 -9.91 21.40 -4.00
C GLY A 1 -8.76 21.01 -3.08
N LEU A 2 -8.20 19.80 -3.20
CA LEU A 2 -7.07 19.36 -2.37
C LEU A 2 -5.74 19.46 -3.13
N LYS A 3 -4.65 19.76 -2.42
CA LYS A 3 -3.27 19.78 -2.90
C LYS A 3 -2.48 18.68 -2.18
N VAL A 4 -1.73 17.87 -2.93
CA VAL A 4 -0.84 16.86 -2.36
C VAL A 4 0.43 17.55 -1.85
N LEU A 5 0.72 17.36 -0.56
CA LEU A 5 1.94 17.85 0.09
C LEU A 5 2.98 16.75 0.27
N GLY A 6 2.56 15.49 0.27
CA GLY A 6 3.46 14.35 0.37
C GLY A 6 2.72 13.02 0.27
N ARG A 7 3.48 11.97 -0.06
CA ARG A 7 3.03 10.59 -0.12
C ARG A 7 4.11 9.69 0.46
N SER A 8 3.71 8.72 1.28
CA SER A 8 4.59 7.67 1.79
C SER A 8 3.95 6.32 1.53
N ASP A 9 4.71 5.40 0.96
CA ASP A 9 4.23 4.07 0.60
C ASP A 9 4.88 2.99 1.48
N ILE A 10 4.13 1.92 1.75
CA ILE A 10 4.62 0.75 2.47
C ILE A 10 4.14 -0.54 1.81
N ARG A 11 5.04 -1.53 1.76
CA ARG A 11 4.73 -2.90 1.32
C ARG A 11 4.19 -3.74 2.49
N PRO A 12 3.37 -4.76 2.24
CA PRO A 12 2.81 -5.60 3.28
C PRO A 12 3.90 -6.36 4.04
N ARG A 13 3.72 -6.49 5.36
CA ARG A 13 4.62 -7.21 6.27
C ARG A 13 4.01 -8.49 6.86
N HIS A 14 2.80 -8.86 6.41
CA HIS A 14 2.10 -10.03 6.95
C HIS A 14 2.56 -11.33 6.25
N PRO A 15 2.49 -12.50 6.93
CA PRO A 15 2.95 -13.78 6.37
C PRO A 15 2.29 -14.17 5.05
N LYS A 16 1.00 -13.85 4.86
CA LYS A 16 0.25 -14.18 3.62
C LYS A 16 0.78 -13.49 2.35
N ALA A 17 1.64 -12.47 2.48
CA ALA A 17 2.27 -11.82 1.33
C ALA A 17 3.56 -12.55 0.90
N ALA A 18 4.06 -13.46 1.73
CA ALA A 18 5.22 -14.31 1.50
C ALA A 18 4.85 -15.79 1.27
N ASP A 19 3.58 -16.16 1.49
CA ASP A 19 3.07 -17.52 1.32
C ASP A 19 2.65 -17.75 -0.14
N ALA A 20 3.41 -18.58 -0.87
CA ALA A 20 3.16 -18.86 -2.28
C ALA A 20 1.93 -19.76 -2.52
N ASP A 21 1.49 -20.51 -1.51
CA ASP A 21 0.31 -21.38 -1.58
C ASP A 21 -0.99 -20.63 -1.27
N ASP A 22 -0.88 -19.38 -0.81
CA ASP A 22 -2.03 -18.51 -0.59
C ASP A 22 -2.72 -18.16 -1.92
N PRO A 23 -4.06 -18.34 -2.05
CA PRO A 23 -4.78 -18.09 -3.30
C PRO A 23 -4.67 -16.66 -3.84
N LEU A 24 -4.34 -15.70 -2.97
CA LEU A 24 -4.18 -14.29 -3.33
C LEU A 24 -2.72 -13.84 -3.25
N PHE A 25 -1.75 -14.76 -3.21
CA PHE A 25 -0.33 -14.46 -3.05
C PHE A 25 0.14 -13.36 -4.00
N ALA A 26 -0.18 -13.47 -5.29
CA ALA A 26 0.22 -12.49 -6.30
C ALA A 26 -0.35 -11.08 -5.99
N ALA A 27 -1.63 -11.02 -5.61
CA ALA A 27 -2.29 -9.75 -5.27
C ALA A 27 -1.73 -9.16 -3.97
N ARG A 28 -1.58 -9.98 -2.94
CA ARG A 28 -1.04 -9.59 -1.63
C ARG A 28 0.40 -9.14 -1.74
N LYS A 29 1.23 -9.84 -2.50
CA LYS A 29 2.62 -9.43 -2.75
C LYS A 29 2.72 -8.08 -3.46
N ALA A 30 1.75 -7.76 -4.32
CA ALA A 30 1.71 -6.53 -5.09
C ALA A 30 1.02 -5.36 -4.38
N GLU A 31 0.42 -5.58 -3.21
CA GLU A 31 -0.27 -4.53 -2.47
C GLU A 31 0.70 -3.41 -2.04
N ILE A 32 0.21 -2.17 -2.09
CA ILE A 32 0.90 -0.99 -1.57
C ILE A 32 -0.11 -0.18 -0.78
N THR A 33 0.21 0.10 0.49
CA THR A 33 -0.54 1.04 1.31
C THR A 33 0.12 2.41 1.24
N SER A 34 -0.67 3.46 1.00
CA SER A 34 -0.17 4.83 0.86
C SER A 34 -0.76 5.76 1.92
N LEU A 35 0.11 6.48 2.63
CA LEU A 35 -0.25 7.63 3.46
C LEU A 35 -0.11 8.91 2.66
N TRP A 36 -1.18 9.71 2.60
CA TRP A 36 -1.21 10.97 1.86
C TRP A 36 -1.28 12.15 2.81
N ARG A 37 -0.39 13.12 2.63
CA ARG A 37 -0.49 14.43 3.27
C ARG A 37 -1.14 15.39 2.27
N LEU A 38 -2.32 15.89 2.62
CA LEU A 38 -3.13 16.76 1.76
C LEU A 38 -3.38 18.10 2.47
N ALA A 39 -3.52 19.17 1.69
CA ALA A 39 -3.97 20.48 2.16
C ALA A 39 -5.12 21.00 1.32
N ALA A 40 -5.93 21.89 1.88
CA ALA A 40 -6.87 22.69 1.09
C ALA A 40 -6.09 23.59 0.11
N LYS A 41 -6.64 23.77 -1.09
CA LYS A 41 -6.15 24.74 -2.07
C LYS A 41 -6.43 26.16 -1.61
#